data_AF-A0A352RIB7-F1
#
_entry.id   AF-A0A352RIB7-F1
#
_cell.length_a   1.000
_cell.length_b   1.000
_cell.length_c   1.000
_cell.angle_alpha   90.00
_cell.angle_beta   90.00
_cell.angle_gamma   90.00
#
_symmetry.space_group_name_H-M   'P 1'
#
loop_
_entity.id
_entity.type
_entity.pdbx_description
1 polymer ?
#
loop_
_entity_poly.entity_id
_entity_poly.type
_entity_poly.pdbx_seq_one_letter_code
_entity_poly.pdbx_strand_id
1 'polypeptide(L)' 'MDDRRIKTKIICTIGPETESFEMLQRMAGAGMNIAR' A
#
# COMPACT_ATOMS: atom_id res chain seq x y z
N MET A 1 -13.05 21.91 -3.68
CA MET A 1 -12.12 21.04 -2.94
C MET A 1 -11.36 20.25 -3.98
N ASP A 2 -10.05 20.44 -3.98
CA ASP A 2 -9.18 20.02 -5.05
C ASP A 2 -9.11 18.49 -5.16
N ASP A 3 -9.63 17.96 -6.27
CA ASP A 3 -9.83 16.53 -6.59
C ASP A 3 -8.51 15.87 -6.99
N ARG A 4 -7.43 16.12 -6.24
CA ARG A 4 -6.08 15.51 -6.39
C ARG A 4 -6.09 14.02 -5.98
N ARG A 5 -7.07 13.25 -6.45
CA ARG A 5 -7.01 11.80 -6.39
C ARG A 5 -5.84 11.35 -7.25
N ILE A 6 -4.81 10.83 -6.60
CA ILE A 6 -3.72 10.14 -7.30
C ILE A 6 -4.37 8.99 -8.08
N LYS A 7 -4.32 9.09 -9.41
CA LYS A 7 -4.90 8.08 -10.31
C LYS A 7 -4.03 6.83 -10.36
N THR A 8 -2.71 7.02 -10.31
CA THR A 8 -1.70 5.95 -10.28
C THR A 8 -1.89 5.08 -9.06
N LYS A 9 -1.85 3.75 -9.25
CA LYS A 9 -1.92 2.76 -8.18
C LYS A 9 -0.54 2.23 -7.84
N ILE A 10 -0.33 1.88 -6.58
CA ILE A 10 0.92 1.36 -6.04
C ILE A 10 0.77 -0.14 -5.78
N ILE A 11 1.68 -0.91 -6.38
CA ILE A 11 1.84 -2.35 -6.12
C ILE A 11 3.08 -2.56 -5.26
N CYS A 12 2.95 -3.34 -4.20
CA CYS A 12 4.06 -3.75 -3.33
C CYS A 12 4.18 -5.27 -3.37
N THR A 13 5.40 -5.79 -3.50
CA THR A 13 5.63 -7.24 -3.42
C THR A 13 5.79 -7.63 -1.97
N ILE A 14 5.01 -8.60 -1.51
CA ILE A 14 5.06 -9.09 -0.14
C ILE A 14 6.12 -10.18 -0.04
N GLY A 15 6.97 -10.06 0.98
CA GLY A 15 7.92 -11.08 1.39
C GLY A 15 8.01 -11.18 2.92
N PRO A 16 8.95 -11.98 3.43
CA PRO A 16 9.11 -12.26 4.86
C PRO A 16 9.18 -11.00 5.74
N GLU A 17 9.79 -9.93 5.24
CA GLU A 17 9.89 -8.64 5.96
C GLU A 17 8.57 -7.87 6.08
N THR A 18 7.55 -8.27 5.32
CA THR A 18 6.30 -7.52 5.15
C THR A 18 5.04 -8.36 5.33
N GLU A 19 5.18 -9.64 5.69
CA GLU A 19 4.05 -10.57 5.84
C GLU A 19 3.26 -10.35 7.13
N SER A 20 3.84 -9.66 8.12
CA SER A 20 3.17 -9.40 9.38
C SER A 20 1.97 -8.47 9.19
N PHE A 21 0.89 -8.73 9.92
CA PHE A 21 -0.33 -7.93 9.83
C PHE A 21 -0.08 -6.45 10.12
N GLU A 22 0.75 -6.16 11.12
CA GLU A 22 1.15 -4.79 11.45
C GLU A 22 1.82 -4.09 10.26
N MET A 23 2.70 -4.80 9.55
CA MET A 23 3.39 -4.22 8.41
C MET A 23 2.47 -3.99 7.21
N LEU A 24 1.56 -4.93 6.94
CA LEU A 24 0.52 -4.76 5.92
C LEU A 24 -0.39 -3.55 6.21
N GLN A 25 -0.77 -3.36 7.49
CA GLN A 25 -1.59 -2.23 7.91
C GLN A 25 -0.87 -0.89 7.70
N ARG A 26 0.43 -0.82 8.04
CA ARG A 26 1.27 0.35 7.78
C ARG A 26 1.38 0.64 6.29
N MET A 27 1.61 -0.37 5.44
CA MET A 27 1.72 -0.20 4.00
C MET A 27 0.41 0.26 3.34
N ALA A 28 -0.73 -0.28 3.78
CA ALA A 28 -2.04 0.18 3.31
C ALA A 28 -2.26 1.66 3.66
N GLY A 29 -1.92 2.09 4.88
CA GLY A 29 -1.97 3.49 5.31
C GLY A 29 -1.01 4.40 4.56
N ALA A 30 0.14 3.87 4.11
CA ALA A 30 1.13 4.60 3.33
C ALA A 30 0.79 4.71 1.83
N GLY A 31 -0.24 4.00 1.34
CA GLY A 31 -0.74 4.12 -0.04
C GLY A 31 -0.61 2.87 -0.91
N MET A 32 -0.23 1.71 -0.35
CA MET A 32 -0.28 0.43 -1.06
C MET A 32 -1.73 0.13 -1.50
N ASN A 33 -1.92 -0.22 -2.78
CA ASN A 33 -3.24 -0.55 -3.32
C ASN A 33 -3.38 -2.02 -3.69
N ILE A 34 -2.29 -2.65 -4.15
CA ILE A 34 -2.28 -4.04 -4.62
C ILE A 34 -1.06 -4.72 -3.98
N ALA A 35 -1.28 -5.91 -3.43
CA ALA A 35 -0.20 -6.80 -3.00
C ALA A 35 0.15 -7.77 -4.14
N ARG A 36 1.44 -7.93 -4.41
CA ARG A 36 1.99 -8.98 -5.28
C ARG A 36 2.69 -10.05 -4.45
#